data_AF-A0A955P1Y5-F1
#
_entry.id   AF-A0A955P1Y5-F1
#
_cell.length_a   1.000
_cell.length_b   1.000
_cell.length_c   1.000
_cell.angle_alpha   90.00
_cell.angle_beta   90.00
_cell.angle_gamma   90.00
#
_symmetry.space_group_name_H-M   'P 1'
#
loop_
_entity.id
_entity.type
_entity.pdbx_description
1 polymer ?
#
loop_
_entity_poly.entity_id
_entity_poly.type
_entity_poly.pdbx_seq_one_letter_code
_entity_poly.pdbx_strand_id
1 'polypeptide(L)'
;MRFGWRVIIGALLTLGYPAWSDPGAFEIDTQGNLIELRSPFFSFILNASGPLRAESLKNFSTGKEIVFEDASEFRVTIMREDGEPQSVTFQSTRFTALDGELEVWLNATGLALSATIEYEFDGESPVFHKYSEIQNAGEESVRLLDVYLGEYQSDTTVTGRERGFPAYLGDEAFLSIAHPAGWATAEEKHI
;
A
#
# COMPACT_ATOMS: atom_id res chain seq x y z
N MET A 1 5.39 -21.74 5.43
CA MET A 1 3.95 -21.50 5.16
C MET A 1 3.82 -20.17 4.43
N ARG A 2 2.87 -20.03 3.49
CA ARG A 2 2.66 -18.82 2.66
C ARG A 2 1.22 -18.33 2.84
N PHE A 3 1.05 -17.02 3.01
CA PHE A 3 -0.26 -16.36 3.12
C PHE A 3 -0.28 -15.11 2.24
N GLY A 4 -1.42 -14.82 1.60
CA GLY A 4 -1.56 -13.72 0.64
C GLY A 4 -2.80 -12.88 0.87
N TRP A 5 -2.68 -11.56 0.67
CA TRP A 5 -3.78 -10.59 0.69
C TRP A 5 -3.69 -9.64 -0.50
N ARG A 6 -4.84 -9.05 -0.86
CA ARG A 6 -4.97 -8.06 -1.94
C ARG A 6 -5.67 -6.80 -1.45
N VAL A 7 -5.11 -5.65 -1.80
CA VAL A 7 -5.66 -4.29 -1.61
C VAL A 7 -5.83 -3.64 -2.97
N ILE A 8 -6.83 -2.77 -3.08
CA ILE A 8 -7.13 -1.95 -4.24
C ILE A 8 -7.01 -0.50 -3.81
N ILE A 9 -6.18 0.29 -4.49
CA ILE A 9 -5.99 1.71 -4.22
C ILE A 9 -6.21 2.46 -5.53
N GLY A 10 -6.95 3.57 -5.51
CA GLY A 10 -7.19 4.33 -6.73
C GLY A 10 -7.53 5.80 -6.50
N ALA A 11 -7.32 6.61 -7.55
CA ALA A 11 -7.71 8.00 -7.59
C ALA A 11 -9.19 8.13 -7.99
N LEU A 12 -9.90 9.08 -7.39
CA LEU A 12 -11.24 9.44 -7.81
C LEU A 12 -11.18 10.40 -9.00
N LEU A 13 -11.89 10.08 -10.07
CA LEU A 13 -12.00 10.94 -11.25
C LEU A 13 -13.21 11.88 -11.12
N THR A 14 -13.01 13.17 -11.41
CA THR A 14 -14.12 14.12 -11.51
C THR A 14 -14.72 14.12 -12.92
N LEU A 15 -16.05 14.22 -13.03
CA LEU A 15 -16.75 14.23 -14.32
C LEU A 15 -16.46 15.54 -15.07
N GLY A 16 -15.71 15.44 -16.16
CA GLY A 16 -15.55 16.50 -17.15
C GLY A 16 -14.12 16.98 -17.33
N TYR A 17 -13.22 16.15 -17.87
CA TYR A 17 -11.95 16.61 -18.44
C TYR A 17 -11.72 15.99 -19.83
N PRO A 18 -10.97 16.68 -20.70
CA PRO A 18 -10.82 16.34 -22.10
C PRO A 18 -9.99 15.07 -22.22
N ALA A 19 -10.30 14.27 -23.24
CA ALA A 19 -9.48 13.15 -23.65
C ALA A 19 -8.03 13.64 -23.83
N TRP A 20 -7.14 13.17 -22.95
CA TRP A 20 -5.71 13.37 -23.14
C TRP A 20 -5.33 12.68 -24.44
N SER A 21 -4.61 13.40 -25.32
CA SER A 21 -4.25 12.91 -26.65
C SER A 21 -3.10 11.90 -26.64
N ASP A 22 -2.63 11.49 -25.48
CA ASP A 22 -1.83 10.29 -25.25
C ASP A 22 -1.86 10.04 -23.73
N PRO A 23 -2.59 9.05 -23.19
CA PRO A 23 -2.40 8.64 -21.80
C PRO A 23 -0.99 8.05 -21.73
N GLY A 24 -0.02 8.83 -21.26
CA GLY A 24 1.35 8.34 -21.09
C GLY A 24 1.34 6.99 -20.38
N ALA A 25 2.20 6.07 -20.81
CA ALA A 25 2.30 4.75 -20.20
C ALA A 25 2.53 4.88 -18.68
N PHE A 26 2.07 3.89 -17.92
CA PHE A 26 2.46 3.80 -16.53
C PHE A 26 3.98 3.67 -16.43
N GLU A 27 4.57 4.45 -15.55
CA GLU A 27 6.01 4.53 -15.35
C GLU A 27 6.32 4.32 -13.87
N ILE A 28 7.40 3.58 -13.62
CA ILE A 28 8.02 3.49 -12.30
C ILE A 28 9.34 4.21 -12.40
N ASP A 29 9.44 5.36 -11.73
CA ASP A 29 10.72 6.07 -11.57
C ASP A 29 11.31 5.74 -10.20
N THR A 30 12.62 5.52 -10.16
CA THR A 30 13.33 5.14 -8.94
C THR A 30 14.55 6.04 -8.77
N GLN A 31 14.59 6.78 -7.67
CA GLN A 31 15.75 7.56 -7.25
C GLN A 31 16.24 7.09 -5.89
N GLY A 32 17.25 6.21 -5.90
CA GLY A 32 17.76 5.59 -4.68
C GLY A 32 16.68 4.71 -4.04
N ASN A 33 16.15 5.15 -2.90
CA ASN A 33 15.08 4.44 -2.18
C ASN A 33 13.69 5.08 -2.37
N LEU A 34 13.61 6.19 -3.10
CA LEU A 34 12.34 6.81 -3.46
C LEU A 34 11.82 6.15 -4.74
N ILE A 35 10.57 5.73 -4.72
CA ILE A 35 9.92 5.06 -5.84
C ILE A 35 8.65 5.84 -6.16
N GLU A 36 8.53 6.35 -7.38
CA GLU A 36 7.32 7.00 -7.87
C GLU A 36 6.58 6.05 -8.80
N LEU A 37 5.36 5.68 -8.42
CA LEU A 37 4.41 4.97 -9.27
C LEU A 37 3.55 6.01 -9.98
N ARG A 38 3.74 6.17 -11.28
CA ARG A 38 3.12 7.24 -12.06
C ARG A 38 2.21 6.71 -13.14
N SER A 39 0.96 7.16 -13.14
CA SER A 39 -0.01 6.93 -14.21
C SER A 39 -0.45 8.27 -14.83
N PRO A 40 -1.26 8.28 -15.90
CA PRO A 40 -1.93 9.50 -16.36
C PRO A 40 -2.83 10.16 -15.31
N PHE A 41 -3.26 9.41 -14.29
CA PHE A 41 -4.29 9.85 -13.35
C PHE A 41 -3.72 10.33 -12.01
N PHE A 42 -2.60 9.77 -11.58
CA PHE A 42 -1.99 10.09 -10.30
C PHE A 42 -0.48 9.77 -10.27
N SER A 43 0.21 10.30 -9.26
CA SER A 43 1.47 9.74 -8.77
C SER A 43 1.34 9.28 -7.32
N PHE A 44 1.99 8.17 -6.99
CA PHE A 44 2.07 7.63 -5.63
C PHE A 44 3.53 7.41 -5.28
N ILE A 45 4.00 8.07 -4.22
CA ILE A 45 5.41 8.08 -3.83
C ILE A 45 5.61 7.15 -2.63
N LEU A 46 6.54 6.22 -2.79
CA LEU A 46 6.98 5.27 -1.77
C LEU A 46 8.43 5.52 -1.37
N ASN A 47 8.78 5.16 -0.14
CA ASN A 47 10.13 5.21 0.40
C ASN A 47 10.53 3.85 0.98
N ALA A 48 11.58 3.27 0.42
CA ALA A 48 12.12 1.95 0.75
C ALA A 48 13.46 2.02 1.52
N SER A 49 13.80 3.15 2.17
CA SER A 49 15.07 3.31 2.89
C SER A 49 15.13 2.57 4.24
N GLY A 50 13.99 2.10 4.72
CA GLY A 50 13.82 1.32 5.95
C GLY A 50 12.53 0.50 5.84
N PRO A 51 11.59 0.58 6.80
CA PRO A 51 10.24 0.09 6.56
C PRO A 51 9.66 0.73 5.31
N LEU A 52 8.94 -0.04 4.49
CA LEU A 52 8.28 0.51 3.31
C LEU A 52 7.19 1.50 3.76
N ARG A 53 7.28 2.73 3.26
CA ARG A 53 6.38 3.83 3.61
C ARG A 53 5.77 4.48 2.38
N ALA A 54 4.54 4.96 2.49
CA ALA A 54 3.98 5.91 1.55
C ALA A 54 4.30 7.33 2.01
N GLU A 55 4.67 8.20 1.06
CA GLU A 55 5.04 9.59 1.33
C GLU A 55 3.93 10.53 0.83
N SER A 56 3.43 10.30 -0.38
CA SER A 56 2.30 11.09 -0.90
C SER A 56 1.54 10.40 -2.02
N LEU A 57 0.31 10.88 -2.25
CA LEU A 57 -0.52 10.56 -3.41
C LEU A 57 -1.01 11.87 -4.02
N LYS A 58 -0.71 12.08 -5.31
CA LYS A 58 -1.17 13.24 -6.07
C LYS A 58 -2.19 12.85 -7.11
N ASN A 59 -3.39 13.41 -7.05
CA ASN A 59 -4.42 13.24 -8.07
C ASN A 59 -4.20 14.29 -9.17
N PHE A 60 -3.87 13.87 -10.38
CA PHE A 60 -3.61 14.78 -11.50
C PHE A 60 -4.89 15.41 -12.07
N SER A 61 -6.06 14.83 -11.85
CA SER A 61 -7.33 15.40 -12.30
C SER A 61 -7.75 16.64 -11.50
N THR A 62 -7.40 16.69 -10.21
CA THR A 62 -7.71 17.82 -9.32
C THR A 62 -6.49 18.67 -9.01
N GLY A 63 -5.29 18.15 -9.27
CA GLY A 63 -4.00 18.76 -8.92
C GLY A 63 -3.65 18.69 -7.43
N LYS A 64 -4.52 18.10 -6.59
CA LYS A 64 -4.29 18.00 -5.15
C LYS A 64 -3.33 16.85 -4.80
N GLU A 65 -2.57 17.06 -3.73
CA GLU A 65 -1.66 16.09 -3.17
C GLU A 65 -2.03 15.83 -1.70
N ILE A 66 -2.11 14.55 -1.36
CA ILE A 66 -2.25 14.06 0.01
C ILE A 66 -0.84 13.64 0.44
N VAL A 67 -0.30 14.34 1.43
CA VAL A 67 0.95 13.94 2.07
C VAL A 67 0.61 13.04 3.25
N PHE A 68 1.33 11.93 3.36
CA PHE A 68 1.16 10.98 4.43
C PHE A 68 2.20 11.19 5.53
N GLU A 69 1.76 11.09 6.77
CA GLU A 69 2.60 11.11 7.97
C GLU A 69 2.70 9.69 8.52
N ASP A 70 3.92 9.24 8.81
CA ASP A 70 4.22 7.92 9.38
C ASP A 70 3.52 6.73 8.69
N ALA A 71 3.28 6.84 7.38
CA ALA A 71 2.45 5.87 6.68
C ALA A 71 3.18 4.57 6.38
N SER A 72 2.86 3.53 7.12
CA SER A 72 3.44 2.20 6.93
C SER A 72 2.65 1.44 5.87
N GLU A 73 3.33 0.94 4.84
CA GLU A 73 2.68 0.13 3.80
C GLU A 73 2.37 -1.30 4.24
N PHE A 74 3.06 -1.79 5.28
CA PHE A 74 2.96 -3.15 5.73
C PHE A 74 3.43 -3.36 7.17
N ARG A 75 2.58 -3.98 8.00
CA ARG A 75 2.93 -4.44 9.35
C ARG A 75 2.14 -5.69 9.69
N VAL A 76 2.66 -6.49 10.62
CA VAL A 76 1.93 -7.65 11.14
C VAL A 76 2.05 -7.72 12.66
N THR A 77 1.02 -8.26 13.29
CA THR A 77 1.07 -8.72 14.68
C THR A 77 1.12 -10.24 14.66
N ILE A 78 2.09 -10.82 15.35
CA ILE A 78 2.24 -12.28 15.46
C ILE A 78 2.19 -12.75 16.91
N MET A 79 2.03 -14.04 17.10
CA MET A 79 2.22 -14.73 18.36
C MET A 79 3.05 -15.99 18.14
N ARG A 80 4.13 -16.14 18.90
CA ARG A 80 4.92 -17.38 19.00
C ARG A 80 4.29 -18.30 20.05
N GLU A 81 4.68 -19.57 20.08
CA GLU A 81 4.07 -20.59 20.96
C GLU A 81 3.97 -20.12 22.42
N ASP A 82 2.73 -20.05 22.93
CA ASP A 82 2.33 -19.57 24.26
C ASP A 82 2.94 -18.22 24.72
N GLY A 83 3.36 -17.39 23.77
CA GLY A 83 3.89 -16.05 24.00
C GLY A 83 2.84 -14.94 23.88
N GLU A 84 3.26 -13.72 24.18
CA GLU A 84 2.43 -12.52 23.99
C GLU A 84 2.39 -12.08 22.52
N PRO A 85 1.30 -11.42 22.08
CA PRO A 85 1.25 -10.72 20.80
C PRO A 85 2.41 -9.73 20.64
N GLN A 86 3.07 -9.76 19.49
CA GLN A 86 4.18 -8.87 19.16
C GLN A 86 4.00 -8.26 17.77
N SER A 87 4.13 -6.93 17.68
CA SER A 87 4.22 -6.25 16.39
C SER A 87 5.58 -6.49 15.76
N VAL A 88 5.59 -6.83 14.46
CA VAL A 88 6.81 -7.10 13.71
C VAL A 88 7.05 -5.97 12.72
N THR A 89 8.23 -5.37 12.82
CA THR A 89 8.71 -4.38 11.86
C THR A 89 9.50 -5.08 10.76
N PHE A 90 9.11 -4.82 9.52
CA PHE A 90 9.83 -5.24 8.33
C PHE A 90 10.69 -4.11 7.79
N GLN A 91 11.84 -4.46 7.22
CA GLN A 91 12.74 -3.55 6.54
C GLN A 91 12.78 -3.92 5.06
N SER A 92 12.67 -2.91 4.20
CA SER A 92 12.90 -3.04 2.77
C SER A 92 14.34 -3.47 2.53
N THR A 93 14.52 -4.45 1.65
CA THR A 93 15.85 -5.02 1.35
C THR A 93 16.24 -4.84 -0.10
N ARG A 94 15.27 -4.92 -1.00
CA ARG A 94 15.40 -4.66 -2.43
C ARG A 94 14.03 -4.44 -3.04
N PHE A 95 14.01 -3.87 -4.23
CA PHE A 95 12.83 -3.82 -5.07
C PHE A 95 13.22 -3.97 -6.54
N THR A 96 12.25 -4.32 -7.38
CA THR A 96 12.38 -4.39 -8.83
C THR A 96 11.15 -3.79 -9.47
N ALA A 97 11.35 -3.03 -10.54
CA ALA A 97 10.29 -2.46 -11.35
C ALA A 97 10.40 -3.00 -12.77
N LEU A 98 9.35 -3.64 -13.27
CA LEU A 98 9.33 -4.21 -14.62
C LEU A 98 7.88 -4.22 -15.14
N ASP A 99 7.68 -3.78 -16.38
CA ASP A 99 6.42 -3.94 -17.13
C ASP A 99 5.13 -3.56 -16.38
N GLY A 100 5.19 -2.52 -15.55
CA GLY A 100 4.02 -2.05 -14.80
C GLY A 100 3.84 -2.67 -13.42
N GLU A 101 4.79 -3.48 -12.99
CA GLU A 101 4.80 -4.12 -11.69
C GLU A 101 5.99 -3.62 -10.85
N LEU A 102 5.73 -3.28 -9.59
CA LEU A 102 6.75 -3.04 -8.57
C LEU A 102 6.70 -4.17 -7.55
N GLU A 103 7.78 -4.94 -7.40
CA GLU A 103 7.94 -5.91 -6.32
C GLU A 103 8.95 -5.40 -5.30
N VAL A 104 8.58 -5.39 -4.01
CA VAL A 104 9.40 -4.95 -2.89
C VAL A 104 9.57 -6.11 -1.90
N TRP A 105 10.81 -6.48 -1.60
CA TRP A 105 11.12 -7.54 -0.63
C TRP A 105 11.46 -6.95 0.72
N LEU A 106 10.79 -7.46 1.75
CA LEU A 106 10.95 -7.03 3.12
C LEU A 106 11.40 -8.19 4.01
N ASN A 107 12.28 -7.91 4.97
CA ASN A 107 12.69 -8.87 6.00
C ASN A 107 12.30 -8.36 7.39
N ALA A 108 11.77 -9.25 8.23
CA ALA A 108 11.50 -8.94 9.62
C ALA A 108 12.80 -8.74 10.40
N THR A 109 12.83 -7.75 11.27
CA THR A 109 13.98 -7.53 12.15
C THR A 109 14.01 -8.59 13.24
N GLY A 110 15.08 -9.39 13.29
CA GLY A 110 15.29 -10.38 14.36
C GLY A 110 14.44 -11.65 14.28
N LEU A 111 13.72 -11.88 13.19
CA LEU A 111 12.89 -13.07 12.96
C LEU A 111 13.14 -13.63 11.56
N ALA A 112 13.02 -14.95 11.40
CA ALA A 112 13.08 -15.63 10.10
C ALA A 112 11.76 -15.50 9.32
N LEU A 113 11.24 -14.27 9.23
CA LEU A 113 10.05 -13.91 8.48
C LEU A 113 10.44 -12.95 7.35
N SER A 114 9.87 -13.17 6.17
CA SER A 114 9.97 -12.24 5.05
C SER A 114 8.59 -11.93 4.49
N ALA A 115 8.48 -10.80 3.82
CA ALA A 115 7.30 -10.43 3.07
C ALA A 115 7.68 -9.91 1.69
N THR A 116 6.79 -10.10 0.73
CA THR A 116 6.85 -9.46 -0.59
C THR A 116 5.63 -8.58 -0.72
N ILE A 117 5.83 -7.33 -1.14
CA ILE A 117 4.76 -6.40 -1.51
C ILE A 117 4.86 -6.12 -2.99
N GLU A 118 3.79 -6.42 -3.72
CA GLU A 118 3.71 -6.25 -5.16
C GLU A 118 2.66 -5.18 -5.48
N TYR A 119 2.98 -4.25 -6.36
CA TYR A 119 2.06 -3.27 -6.90
C TYR A 119 1.88 -3.54 -8.39
N GLU A 120 0.64 -3.76 -8.83
CA GLU A 120 0.28 -4.10 -10.21
C GLU A 120 -0.62 -2.99 -10.78
N PHE A 121 -0.28 -2.54 -11.99
CA PHE A 121 -0.99 -1.49 -12.72
C PHE A 121 -1.38 -1.97 -14.11
N ASP A 122 -2.61 -1.68 -14.53
CA ASP A 122 -3.06 -1.94 -15.90
C ASP A 122 -2.79 -0.75 -16.84
N GLY A 123 -2.40 0.42 -16.31
CA GLY A 123 -2.13 1.66 -17.05
C GLY A 123 -3.36 2.31 -17.70
N GLU A 124 -4.49 1.60 -17.77
CA GLU A 124 -5.73 2.04 -18.41
C GLU A 124 -6.74 2.59 -17.39
N SER A 125 -6.56 2.28 -16.11
CA SER A 125 -7.44 2.70 -15.02
C SER A 125 -6.75 3.60 -13.99
N PRO A 126 -7.50 4.43 -13.25
CA PRO A 126 -6.97 5.23 -12.13
C PRO A 126 -6.76 4.37 -10.87
N VAL A 127 -6.57 3.06 -11.01
CA VAL A 127 -6.52 2.09 -9.92
C VAL A 127 -5.26 1.26 -10.04
N PHE A 128 -4.70 0.88 -8.89
CA PHE A 128 -3.66 -0.13 -8.79
C PHE A 128 -4.02 -1.16 -7.73
N HIS A 129 -3.44 -2.34 -7.89
CA HIS A 129 -3.57 -3.42 -6.93
C HIS A 129 -2.29 -3.54 -6.14
N LYS A 130 -2.41 -3.76 -4.84
CA LYS A 130 -1.31 -4.13 -3.98
C LYS A 130 -1.53 -5.55 -3.46
N TYR A 131 -0.54 -6.41 -3.61
CA TYR A 131 -0.53 -7.75 -3.05
C TYR A 131 0.55 -7.86 -2.00
N SER A 132 0.29 -8.65 -0.96
CA SER A 132 1.28 -8.94 0.06
C SER A 132 1.36 -10.43 0.29
N GLU A 133 2.55 -11.01 0.24
CA GLU A 133 2.82 -12.40 0.63
C GLU A 133 3.72 -12.42 1.87
N ILE A 134 3.41 -13.27 2.86
CA ILE A 134 4.28 -13.51 4.03
C ILE A 134 4.82 -14.94 3.99
N GLN A 135 6.11 -15.09 4.25
CA GLN A 135 6.76 -16.37 4.39
C GLN A 135 7.46 -16.52 5.75
N ASN A 136 7.14 -17.60 6.47
CA ASN A 136 7.92 -18.07 7.61
C ASN A 136 8.94 -19.12 7.14
N ALA A 137 10.23 -18.81 7.29
CA ALA A 137 11.35 -19.70 7.02
C ALA A 137 12.04 -20.21 8.32
N GLY A 138 11.54 -19.80 9.48
CA GLY A 138 11.99 -20.30 10.78
C GLY A 138 11.48 -21.71 11.07
N GLU A 139 12.12 -22.34 12.06
CA GLU A 139 11.74 -23.68 12.54
C GLU A 139 10.50 -23.65 13.43
N GLU A 140 10.27 -22.52 14.11
CA GLU A 140 9.11 -22.31 14.98
C GLU A 140 7.87 -21.89 14.20
N SER A 141 6.71 -22.41 14.60
CA SER A 141 5.43 -21.95 14.08
C SER A 141 5.09 -20.58 14.65
N VAL A 142 4.59 -19.69 13.78
CA VAL A 142 4.06 -18.38 14.18
C VAL A 142 2.59 -18.29 13.81
N ARG A 143 1.78 -17.73 14.69
CA ARG A 143 0.38 -17.37 14.40
C ARG A 143 0.35 -15.92 13.94
N LEU A 144 -0.22 -15.67 12.77
CA LEU A 144 -0.55 -14.32 12.32
C LEU A 144 -1.85 -13.90 13.00
N LEU A 145 -1.81 -12.80 13.74
CA LEU A 145 -2.98 -12.25 14.42
C LEU A 145 -3.63 -11.16 13.57
N ASP A 146 -2.81 -10.17 13.20
CA ASP A 146 -3.24 -9.02 12.39
C ASP A 146 -2.25 -8.77 11.25
N VAL A 147 -2.77 -8.33 10.11
CA VAL A 147 -1.99 -7.89 8.96
C VAL A 147 -2.51 -6.53 8.53
N TYR A 148 -1.68 -5.52 8.71
CA TYR A 148 -1.94 -4.15 8.30
C TYR A 148 -1.35 -3.96 6.91
N LEU A 149 -2.21 -3.69 5.94
CA LEU A 149 -1.85 -3.57 4.52
C LEU A 149 -1.74 -2.10 4.09
N GLY A 150 -1.41 -1.22 5.03
CA GLY A 150 -1.49 0.22 4.88
C GLY A 150 -2.08 0.84 6.14
N GLU A 151 -1.33 1.74 6.75
CA GLU A 151 -1.79 2.59 7.84
C GLU A 151 -1.31 4.00 7.54
N TYR A 152 -2.24 4.94 7.38
CA TYR A 152 -1.98 6.26 6.81
C TYR A 152 -2.53 7.34 7.72
N GLN A 153 -1.66 8.24 8.16
CA GLN A 153 -2.09 9.50 8.76
C GLN A 153 -1.95 10.62 7.71
N SER A 154 -2.90 11.54 7.65
CA SER A 154 -2.79 12.73 6.80
C SER A 154 -3.63 13.88 7.32
N ASP A 155 -3.36 15.09 6.84
CA ASP A 155 -4.17 16.27 7.18
C ASP A 155 -5.49 16.38 6.39
N THR A 156 -5.75 15.43 5.48
CA THR A 156 -6.99 15.42 4.70
C THR A 156 -8.15 14.84 5.50
N THR A 157 -9.37 15.19 5.11
CA THR A 157 -10.56 14.57 5.70
C THR A 157 -10.67 13.13 5.24
N VAL A 158 -10.80 12.20 6.19
CA VAL A 158 -11.01 10.79 5.89
C VAL A 158 -12.48 10.44 6.06
N THR A 159 -13.05 9.68 5.12
CA THR A 159 -14.38 9.09 5.32
C THR A 159 -14.34 7.59 5.07
N GLY A 160 -14.70 6.82 6.10
CA GLY A 160 -14.95 5.38 6.02
C GLY A 160 -16.39 5.14 6.44
N ARG A 161 -17.17 4.45 5.60
CA ARG A 161 -18.60 4.32 5.88
C ARG A 161 -18.91 3.07 6.70
N GLU A 162 -18.44 1.89 6.29
CA GLU A 162 -18.75 0.61 6.94
C GLU A 162 -17.72 -0.49 6.61
N ARG A 163 -17.74 -1.60 7.37
CA ARG A 163 -16.91 -2.79 7.09
C ARG A 163 -17.13 -3.27 5.66
N GLY A 164 -16.04 -3.42 4.89
CA GLY A 164 -16.06 -3.91 3.52
C GLY A 164 -16.30 -2.83 2.45
N PHE A 165 -16.52 -1.57 2.85
CA PHE A 165 -16.53 -0.43 1.93
C PHE A 165 -15.15 0.22 1.83
N PRO A 166 -14.85 0.90 0.71
CA PRO A 166 -13.64 1.71 0.62
C PRO A 166 -13.60 2.83 1.67
N ALA A 167 -12.40 3.14 2.13
CA ALA A 167 -12.08 4.39 2.80
C ALA A 167 -11.71 5.44 1.75
N TYR A 168 -12.16 6.68 1.93
CA TYR A 168 -11.92 7.79 1.01
C TYR A 168 -11.06 8.86 1.68
N LEU A 169 -10.09 9.38 0.92
CA LEU A 169 -9.16 10.43 1.32
C LEU A 169 -9.50 11.73 0.61
N GLY A 170 -10.13 12.67 1.30
CA GLY A 170 -10.36 14.05 0.83
C GLY A 170 -11.16 14.20 -0.46
N ASP A 171 -11.98 13.20 -0.81
CA ASP A 171 -12.62 13.05 -2.13
C ASP A 171 -11.63 12.94 -3.32
N GLU A 172 -10.34 12.70 -3.05
CA GLU A 172 -9.27 12.61 -4.05
C GLU A 172 -8.88 11.17 -4.40
N ALA A 173 -8.93 10.27 -3.42
CA ALA A 173 -8.53 8.88 -3.57
C ALA A 173 -9.39 7.95 -2.70
N PHE A 174 -9.32 6.66 -2.99
CA PHE A 174 -9.92 5.61 -2.18
C PHE A 174 -8.96 4.44 -1.94
N LEU A 175 -9.16 3.75 -0.83
CA LEU A 175 -8.49 2.51 -0.46
C LEU A 175 -9.52 1.45 -0.10
N SER A 176 -9.35 0.23 -0.58
CA SER A 176 -10.24 -0.89 -0.29
C SER A 176 -9.48 -2.19 -0.16
N ILE A 177 -9.95 -3.09 0.71
CA ILE A 177 -9.35 -4.41 0.90
C ILE A 177 -10.23 -5.46 0.20
N ALA A 178 -9.65 -6.20 -0.74
CA ALA A 178 -10.34 -7.25 -1.48
C ALA A 178 -10.17 -8.62 -0.78
N HIS A 179 -10.52 -8.71 0.51
CA HIS A 179 -10.44 -9.95 1.28
C HIS A 179 -11.69 -10.14 2.17
N PRO A 180 -12.32 -11.34 2.22
CA PRO A 180 -13.56 -11.56 2.97
C PRO A 180 -13.46 -11.28 4.47
N ALA A 181 -12.25 -11.42 5.04
CA ALA A 181 -11.97 -11.10 6.44
C ALA A 181 -11.30 -9.73 6.64
N GLY A 182 -10.95 -9.00 5.57
CA GLY A 182 -10.31 -7.69 5.65
C GLY A 182 -11.32 -6.56 5.74
N TRP A 183 -10.92 -5.41 6.29
CA TRP A 183 -11.70 -4.19 6.28
C TRP A 183 -10.77 -2.97 6.30
N ALA A 184 -11.16 -1.90 5.59
CA ALA A 184 -10.55 -0.59 5.76
C ALA A 184 -11.29 0.13 6.90
N THR A 185 -10.56 0.72 7.82
CA THR A 185 -11.11 1.60 8.86
C THR A 185 -10.65 3.01 8.55
N ALA A 186 -11.42 4.00 8.96
CA ALA A 186 -11.12 5.39 8.67
C ALA A 186 -11.72 6.25 9.79
N GLU A 187 -10.86 6.89 10.57
CA GLU A 187 -11.24 7.71 11.72
C GLU A 187 -10.49 9.05 11.66
N GLU A 188 -11.23 10.14 11.54
CA GLU A 188 -10.73 11.53 11.44
C GLU A 188 -9.69 11.76 10.33
N LYS A 189 -8.42 11.50 10.64
CA LYS A 189 -7.21 11.74 9.84
C LYS A 189 -6.38 10.48 9.62
N HIS A 190 -6.91 9.33 10.04
CA HIS A 190 -6.23 8.05 10.05
C HIS A 190 -7.01 7.00 9.25
N ILE A 191 -6.30 6.23 8.44
CA ILE A 191 -6.79 5.03 7.74
C ILE A 191 -5.96 3.84 8.19
#